data_AF-A0AAU9QSM5-F1
#
_entry.id   AF-A0AAU9QSM5-F1
#
_cell.length_a   1.000
_cell.length_b   1.000
_cell.length_c   1.000
_cell.angle_alpha   90.00
_cell.angle_beta   90.00
_cell.angle_gamma   90.00
#
_symmetry.space_group_name_H-M   'P 1'
#
loop_
_entity.id
_entity.type
_entity.pdbx_description
1 polymer ?
#
loop_
_entity_poly.entity_id
_entity_poly.type
_entity_poly.pdbx_seq_one_letter_code
_entity_poly.pdbx_strand_id
1 'polypeptide(L)' 'MLYEVTGYQTKEDYKQNKPDVFPTECEDHANAVHSDLENDGYYLVTTTDDNGTLIR' A
#
# COMPACT_ATOMS: atom_id res chain seq x y z
N MET A 1 -12.87 -0.38 -10.79
CA MET A 1 -11.42 -0.66 -10.79
C MET A 1 -11.04 -0.73 -9.33
N LEU A 2 -10.53 -1.87 -8.88
CA LEU A 2 -10.03 -2.01 -7.52
C LEU A 2 -8.58 -1.54 -7.49
N TYR A 3 -8.21 -0.82 -6.44
CA TYR A 3 -6.84 -0.43 -6.16
C TYR A 3 -6.49 -0.96 -4.78
N GLU A 4 -5.26 -1.43 -4.60
CA GLU A 4 -4.82 -2.01 -3.35
C GLU A 4 -3.55 -1.29 -2.89
N VAL A 5 -3.58 -0.81 -1.65
CA VAL A 5 -2.39 -0.26 -0.99
C VAL A 5 -1.86 -1.32 -0.04
N THR A 6 -0.61 -1.71 -0.25
CA THR A 6 0.10 -2.66 0.60
C THR A 6 1.17 -1.92 1.39
N GLY A 7 1.11 -1.99 2.71
CA GLY A 7 2.09 -1.39 3.62
C GLY A 7 2.85 -2.44 4.43
N TYR A 8 4.12 -2.19 4.70
CA TYR A 8 4.92 -2.90 5.69
C TYR A 8 5.36 -1.90 6.75
N GLN A 9 4.89 -2.06 7.98
CA GLN A 9 5.19 -1.11 9.05
C GLN A 9 6.69 -1.11 9.40
N THR A 10 7.30 -2.29 9.45
CA THR A 10 8.73 -2.44 9.76
C THR A 10 9.48 -3.23 8.70
N LYS A 11 10.82 -3.13 8.73
CA LYS A 11 11.71 -3.98 7.94
C LYS A 11 11.53 -5.47 8.27
N GLU A 12 11.14 -5.80 9.50
CA GLU A 12 10.89 -7.18 9.90
C GLU A 12 9.60 -7.73 9.29
N ASP A 13 8.55 -6.90 9.19
CA ASP A 13 7.31 -7.26 8.51
C ASP A 13 7.56 -7.55 7.04
N TYR A 14 8.36 -6.71 6.37
CA TYR A 14 8.80 -6.96 5.00
C TYR A 14 9.54 -8.30 4.86
N LYS A 15 10.49 -8.59 5.75
CA LYS A 15 11.26 -9.85 5.71
C LYS A 15 10.41 -11.08 6.01
N GLN A 16 9.41 -10.95 6.87
CA GLN A 16 8.51 -12.03 7.25
C GLN A 16 7.28 -12.13 6.33
N ASN A 17 7.19 -11.26 5.32
CA ASN A 17 6.05 -11.15 4.41
C ASN A 17 4.72 -10.98 5.16
N LYS A 18 4.67 -9.99 6.07
CA LYS A 18 3.48 -9.59 6.84
C LYS A 18 2.97 -8.21 6.38
N PRO A 19 2.35 -8.12 5.20
CA PRO A 19 1.78 -6.85 4.73
C PRO A 19 0.48 -6.51 5.47
N ASP A 20 0.25 -5.21 5.65
CA ASP A 20 -1.08 -4.63 5.81
C ASP A 20 -1.65 -4.30 4.43
N VAL A 21 -2.88 -4.75 4.15
CA VAL A 21 -3.51 -4.61 2.84
C VAL A 21 -4.79 -3.79 2.96
N PHE A 22 -4.88 -2.73 2.17
CA PHE A 22 -5.98 -1.77 2.18
C PHE A 22 -6.63 -1.70 0.78
N PRO A 23 -7.77 -2.37 0.57
CA PRO A 23 -8.51 -2.29 -0.68
C PRO A 23 -9.25 -0.95 -0.79
N THR A 24 -9.24 -0.36 -1.97
CA THR A 24 -9.87 0.93 -2.29
C THR A 24 -10.55 0.89 -3.66
N GLU A 25 -11.62 1.68 -3.83
CA GLU A 25 -12.45 1.64 -5.04
C GLU A 25 -12.07 2.69 -6.10
N CYS A 26 -11.09 3.56 -5.80
CA CYS A 26 -10.59 4.57 -6.73
C CYS A 26 -9.13 4.96 -6.44
N GLU A 27 -8.44 5.44 -7.48
CA GLU A 27 -7.01 5.79 -7.43
C GLU A 27 -6.71 6.93 -6.45
N ASP A 28 -7.56 7.95 -6.39
CA ASP A 28 -7.37 9.11 -5.53
C ASP A 28 -7.37 8.69 -4.04
N HIS A 29 -8.28 7.79 -3.67
CA HIS A 29 -8.32 7.24 -2.32
C HIS A 29 -7.11 6.32 -2.05
N ALA A 30 -6.69 5.49 -3.01
CA ALA A 30 -5.47 4.69 -2.89
C ALA A 30 -4.24 5.57 -2.67
N ASN A 31 -4.14 6.69 -3.38
CA ASN A 31 -3.05 7.66 -3.25
C ASN A 31 -3.07 8.38 -1.89
N ALA A 32 -4.25 8.70 -1.37
CA ALA A 32 -4.40 9.28 -0.03
C ALA A 32 -3.93 8.28 1.04
N VAL A 33 -4.43 7.05 1.02
CA VAL A 33 -4.02 5.99 1.96
C VAL A 33 -2.52 5.71 1.87
N HIS A 34 -1.97 5.63 0.66
CA HIS A 34 -0.53 5.45 0.47
C HIS A 34 0.26 6.57 1.16
N SER A 35 -0.13 7.82 0.93
CA SER A 35 0.55 8.98 1.51
C SER A 35 0.40 9.02 3.04
N ASP A 36 -0.75 8.61 3.58
CA ASP A 36 -0.97 8.52 5.03
C ASP A 36 -0.04 7.47 5.66
N LEU A 37 0.09 6.29 5.05
CA LEU A 37 1.00 5.24 5.53
C LEU A 37 2.48 5.67 5.46
N GLU A 38 2.89 6.37 4.38
CA GLU A 38 4.23 6.96 4.28
C GLU A 38 4.49 7.97 5.42
N ASN A 39 3.50 8.83 5.73
CA ASN A 39 3.60 9.82 6.80
C ASN A 39 3.59 9.19 8.21
N ASP A 40 2.87 8.09 8.39
CA ASP A 40 2.85 7.30 9.63
C ASP A 40 4.16 6.52 9.86
N GLY A 41 5.09 6.56 8.89
CA GLY A 41 6.43 5.99 9.03
C GLY A 41 6.51 4.51 8.68
N TYR A 42 5.60 4.02 7.83
CA TYR A 42 5.72 2.68 7.28
C TYR A 42 7.05 2.53 6.53
N TYR A 43 7.70 1.37 6.70
CA TYR A 43 8.98 1.07 6.08
C TYR A 43 8.89 0.99 4.55
N LEU A 44 7.81 0.42 4.03
CA LEU A 44 7.55 0.30 2.59
C LEU A 44 6.05 0.37 2.34
N VAL A 45 5.64 1.16 1.36
CA VAL A 45 4.26 1.25 0.91
C VAL A 45 4.25 1.13 -0.61
N THR A 46 3.34 0.35 -1.16
CA THR A 46 3.18 0.15 -2.60
C THR A 46 1.71 0.20 -2.96
N THR A 47 1.39 0.77 -4.12
CA THR A 47 0.01 0.79 -4.63
C THR A 47 -0.08 0.00 -5.92
N THR A 48 -1.05 -0.92 -6.01
CA THR A 48 -1.35 -1.72 -7.19
C THR A 48 -2.75 -1.44 -7.74
N ASP A 49 -2.91 -1.57 -9.05
CA ASP A 49 -4.21 -1.58 -9.72
C ASP A 49 -4.82 -2.99 -9.76
N ASP A 50 -6.04 -3.11 -10.29
CA ASP A 50 -6.78 -4.37 -10.48
C ASP A 50 -6.02 -5.43 -11.30
N ASN A 51 -5.04 -5.00 -12.11
CA ASN A 51 -4.19 -5.87 -12.91
C ASN A 51 -2.92 -6.32 -12.15
N GLY A 52 -2.73 -5.87 -10.91
CA GLY A 52 -1.51 -6.09 -10.12
C GLY A 52 -0.33 -5.22 -10.58
N THR A 53 -0.57 -4.17 -11.36
CA THR A 53 0.45 -3.24 -11.83
C THR A 53 0.78 -2.25 -10.72
N LEU A 54 2.06 -2.10 -10.40
CA LEU A 54 2.53 -1.05 -9.51
C LEU A 54 2.32 0.32 -10.17
N ILE A 55 1.55 1.17 -9.52
CA ILE A 55 1.28 2.54 -9.97
C ILE A 55 1.96 3.59 -9.09
N ARG A 56 2.45 3.18 -7.91
CA ARG A 56 3.24 4.00 -7.00
C ARG A 56 4.14 3.14 -6.11
#